data_AF-A0A6M3LK25-F1
#
_entry.id   AF-A0A6M3LK25-F1
#
_cell.length_a   1.000
_cell.length_b   1.000
_cell.length_c   1.000
_cell.angle_alpha   90.00
_cell.angle_beta   90.00
_cell.angle_gamma   90.00
#
_symmetry.space_group_name_H-M   'P 1'
#
loop_
_entity.id
_entity.type
_entity.pdbx_description
1 polymer ?
#
loop_
_entity_poly.entity_id
_entity_poly.type
_entity_poly.pdbx_seq_one_letter_code
_entity_poly.pdbx_strand_id
1 'polypeptide(L)' 'MANKDLMRKPHHFKTNPNWWWYEEPQGICIVHEIILTGDRVKTSMVTIPWKSIRTALARKDLDHSGG' A
#
# COMPACT_ATOMS: atom_id res chain seq x y z
N MET A 1 -14.74 16.58 15.76
CA MET A 1 -13.32 16.80 15.45
C MET A 1 -13.07 16.28 14.04
N ALA A 2 -12.73 17.17 13.10
CA ALA A 2 -12.54 16.79 11.70
C ALA A 2 -11.17 16.12 11.54
N ASN A 3 -11.18 14.93 10.95
CA ASN A 3 -10.05 14.02 10.76
C ASN A 3 -9.08 14.52 9.66
N LYS A 4 -8.72 15.81 9.67
CA LYS A 4 -7.95 16.48 8.62
C LYS A 4 -6.43 16.26 8.72
N ASP A 5 -5.95 15.77 9.87
CA ASP A 5 -4.52 15.64 10.18
C ASP A 5 -3.99 14.20 10.21
N LEU A 6 -4.79 13.20 9.83
CA LEU A 6 -4.24 11.92 9.40
C LEU A 6 -3.66 12.11 7.99
N MET A 7 -2.60 12.91 7.89
CA MET A 7 -1.75 12.96 6.71
C MET A 7 -1.14 11.57 6.54
N ARG A 8 -1.85 10.73 5.78
CA ARG A 8 -1.38 9.44 5.28
C ARG A 8 -0.03 9.68 4.64
N LYS A 9 1.06 9.32 5.33
CA LYS A 9 2.42 9.57 4.87
C LYS A 9 2.67 8.67 3.65
N PRO A 10 2.82 9.21 2.44
CA PRO A 10 2.98 8.39 1.25
C PRO A 10 4.42 7.84 1.18
N HIS A 11 4.53 6.57 0.84
CA HIS A 11 5.77 5.87 0.56
C HIS A 11 5.82 5.53 -0.94
N HIS A 12 6.72 6.18 -1.67
CA HIS A 12 6.87 5.95 -3.11
C HIS A 12 7.74 4.73 -3.40
N PHE A 13 7.39 3.98 -4.43
CA PHE A 13 8.24 2.90 -4.92
C PHE A 13 9.44 3.49 -5.67
N LYS A 14 10.66 3.05 -5.32
CA LYS A 14 11.90 3.55 -5.93
C LYS A 14 11.97 3.32 -7.46
N THR A 15 11.29 2.29 -7.95
CA THR A 15 11.33 1.87 -9.35
C THR A 15 10.23 2.48 -10.21
N ASN A 16 9.16 2.99 -9.61
CA ASN A 16 8.06 3.58 -10.35
C ASN A 16 7.36 4.66 -9.51
N PRO A 17 7.49 5.96 -9.86
CA PRO A 17 6.92 7.06 -9.08
C PRO A 17 5.38 7.06 -9.08
N ASN A 18 4.76 6.42 -10.08
CA ASN A 18 3.32 6.29 -10.19
C ASN A 18 2.73 5.30 -9.19
N TRP A 19 3.58 4.51 -8.52
CA TRP A 19 3.18 3.64 -7.43
C TRP A 19 3.62 4.26 -6.12
N TRP A 20 2.68 4.31 -5.18
CA TRP A 20 2.94 4.68 -3.81
C TRP A 20 1.98 3.96 -2.87
N TRP A 21 2.28 3.94 -1.59
CA TRP A 21 1.43 3.31 -0.60
C TRP A 21 1.43 4.10 0.71
N TYR A 22 0.44 3.85 1.55
CA TYR A 22 0.35 4.42 2.88
C TYR A 22 -0.37 3.46 3.83
N GLU A 23 -0.15 3.65 5.13
CA GLU A 23 -0.79 2.85 6.16
C GLU A 23 -2.17 3.40 6.52
N GLU A 24 -3.12 2.49 6.73
CA GLU A 24 -4.44 2.73 7.28
C GLU A 24 -4.68 1.81 8.48
N PRO A 25 -5.64 2.15 9.37
CA PRO A 25 -5.99 1.28 10.50
C PRO A 25 -6.31 -0.17 10.10
N GLN A 26 -6.92 -0.36 8.92
CA GLN A 26 -7.31 -1.67 8.40
C GLN A 26 -6.20 -2.43 7.62
N GLY A 27 -5.16 -1.74 7.13
CA GLY A 27 -4.17 -2.35 6.26
C GLY A 27 -3.23 -1.36 5.57
N ILE A 28 -2.55 -1.85 4.53
CA ILE A 28 -1.77 -1.01 3.62
C ILE A 28 -2.63 -0.70 2.40
N CYS A 29 -2.77 0.58 2.06
CA CYS A 29 -3.38 1.00 0.81
C CYS A 29 -2.27 1.24 -0.22
N ILE A 30 -2.34 0.54 -1.35
CA ILE A 30 -1.47 0.74 -2.50
C ILE A 30 -2.22 1.55 -3.54
N VAL A 31 -1.57 2.59 -4.03
CA VAL A 31 -2.09 3.52 -5.02
C VAL A 31 -1.25 3.45 -6.28
N HIS A 32 -1.92 3.36 -7.42
CA HIS A 32 -1.33 3.45 -8.74
C HIS A 32 -1.97 4.60 -9.51
N GLU A 33 -1.17 5.58 -9.87
CA GLU A 33 -1.58 6.75 -10.66
C GLU A 33 -1.28 6.52 -12.14
N ILE A 34 -2.33 6.46 -12.94
CA ILE A 34 -2.25 6.32 -14.39
C ILE A 34 -2.45 7.71 -14.99
N ILE A 35 -1.38 8.28 -15.54
CA ILE A 35 -1.45 9.54 -16.28
C ILE A 35 -2.06 9.25 -17.65
N LEU A 36 -3.25 9.77 -17.91
CA LEU A 36 -3.90 9.75 -19.21
C LEU A 36 -3.56 11.05 -19.96
N THR A 37 -3.70 11.04 -21.27
CA THR A 37 -3.44 12.19 -22.14
C THR A 37 -4.31 13.40 -21.72
N GLY A 38 -3.72 14.59 -21.63
CA GLY A 38 -4.42 15.84 -21.32
C GLY A 38 -4.75 16.04 -19.83
N ASP A 39 -3.76 15.83 -18.95
CA ASP A 39 -3.82 16.10 -17.49
C ASP A 39 -4.83 15.27 -16.68
N ARG A 40 -5.44 14.24 -17.28
CA ARG A 40 -6.34 13.34 -16.56
C ARG A 40 -5.54 12.28 -15.82
N VAL A 41 -5.56 12.30 -14.49
CA VAL A 41 -5.00 11.22 -13.66
C VAL A 41 -6.11 10.25 -13.30
N LYS A 42 -5.96 8.98 -13.67
CA LYS A 42 -6.80 7.88 -13.17
C LYS A 42 -6.07 7.17 -12.05
N THR A 43 -6.65 7.17 -10.87
CA THR A 43 -6.07 6.48 -9.71
C THR A 43 -6.74 5.14 -9.49
N SER A 44 -5.94 4.08 -9.37
CA SER A 44 -6.39 2.75 -8.93
C SER A 44 -5.87 2.51 -7.53
N MET A 45 -6.72 1.99 -6.64
CA MET A 45 -6.37 1.73 -5.24
C MET A 45 -6.71 0.30 -4.86
N VAL A 46 -5.85 -0.33 -4.06
CA VAL A 46 -6.12 -1.64 -3.45
C VAL A 46 -5.66 -1.63 -2.00
N THR A 47 -6.49 -2.15 -1.12
CA THR A 47 -6.17 -2.29 0.31
C THR A 47 -5.80 -3.73 0.62
N ILE A 48 -4.61 -3.93 1.18
CA ILE A 48 -4.17 -5.22 1.70
C ILE A 48 -4.40 -5.22 3.21
N PRO A 49 -5.32 -6.05 3.75
CA PRO A 49 -5.60 -6.06 5.17
C PRO A 49 -4.39 -6.52 6.00
N TRP A 50 -4.24 -5.95 7.20
CA TRP A 50 -3.19 -6.37 8.14
C TRP A 50 -3.26 -7.86 8.49
N LYS A 51 -4.45 -8.45 8.48
CA LYS A 51 -4.63 -9.90 8.69
C LYS A 51 -3.90 -10.70 7.61
N SER A 52 -4.08 -10.34 6.34
CA SER A 52 -3.45 -11.02 5.20
C SER A 52 -1.92 -10.88 5.23
N ILE A 53 -1.41 -9.69 5.57
CA ILE A 53 0.04 -9.44 5.71
C ILE A 53 0.64 -10.32 6.81
N ARG A 54 0.02 -10.33 8.01
CA ARG A 54 0.48 -11.16 9.14
C ARG A 54 0.47 -12.65 8.81
N THR A 55 -0.59 -13.13 8.16
CA THR A 55 -0.66 -14.53 7.71
C THR A 55 0.44 -14.86 6.70
N ALA A 56 0.74 -13.97 5.75
CA ALA A 56 1.80 -14.18 4.77
C ALA A 56 3.19 -14.21 5.41
N LEU A 57 3.48 -13.31 6.36
CA LEU A 57 4.74 -13.29 7.10
C LEU A 57 4.94 -14.55 7.94
N ALA A 58 3.91 -14.99 8.67
CA ALA A 58 3.98 -16.22 9.46
C ALA A 58 4.27 -17.47 8.61
N ARG A 59 3.75 -17.55 7.38
CA ARG A 59 4.09 -18.65 6.45
C ARG A 59 5.56 -18.62 6.03
N LYS A 60 6.09 -17.42 5.75
CA LYS A 60 7.49 -17.25 5.36
C LYS A 60 8.46 -17.68 6.46
N ASP A 61 8.13 -17.40 7.71
CA ASP A 61 8.98 -17.78 8.85
C ASP A 61 8.99 -19.30 9.09
N LEU A 62 7.89 -19.99 8.78
CA LEU A 62 7.82 -21.46 8.84
C LEU A 62 8.72 -22.13 7.78
N ASP A 63 8.83 -21.57 6.58
CA ASP A 63 9.72 -22.09 5.53
C ASP A 63 11.22 -21.94 5.87
N HIS A 64 11.59 -20.98 6.74
CA HIS A 64 12.99 -20.78 7.16
C HIS A 64 13.37 -21.55 8.44
N SER A 65 12.41 -22.21 9.09
CA SER A 65 12.64 -22.94 10.35
C SER A 65 12.82 -24.45 10.18
N GLY A 66 12.81 -24.95 8.94
CA GLY A 66 13.03 -26.35 8.59
C GLY A 66 14.39 -26.57 7.93
N GLY A 67 15.45 -26.63 8.73
CA GLY A 67 16.81 -26.96 8.31
C GLY A 67 17.59 -27.56 9.47
#